data_AF-A0A168GIN5-F1
#
_entry.id   AF-A0A168GIN5-F1
#
_cell.length_a   1.000
_cell.length_b   1.000
_cell.length_c   1.000
_cell.angle_alpha   90.00
_cell.angle_beta   90.00
_cell.angle_gamma   90.00
#
_symmetry.space_group_name_H-M   'P 1'
#
loop_
_entity.id
_entity.type
_entity.pdbx_description
1 polymer ?
#
loop_
_entity_poly.entity_id
_entity_poly.type
_entity_poly.pdbx_seq_one_letter_code
_entity_poly.pdbx_strand_id
1 'polypeptide(L)'
;MLSTLVRSSRPLLQHNLPRASYLHSCAIVRNVASESTTAASTPSTTTQRKPSSAPKGTVLKGIQYLKDKQDPVALDDSEYPEWLWDLLDEKKQKQKTTKPVNRQYHRKQSREAIKAMNFMKDKKN
;
A
#
# COMPACT_ATOMS: atom_id res chain seq x y z
N MET A 1 11.51 -46.99 -25.19
CA MET A 1 11.85 -46.26 -26.44
C MET A 1 10.81 -45.17 -26.65
N LEU A 2 11.17 -43.94 -26.23
CA LEU A 2 10.73 -42.61 -26.69
C LEU A 2 9.29 -42.41 -27.21
N SER A 3 8.40 -41.86 -26.36
CA SER A 3 7.16 -41.20 -26.80
C SER A 3 7.39 -39.69 -26.80
N THR A 4 7.34 -39.08 -27.99
CA THR A 4 7.64 -37.68 -28.27
C THR A 4 6.51 -36.76 -27.78
N LEU A 5 6.84 -35.80 -26.93
CA LEU A 5 5.96 -34.69 -26.55
C LEU A 5 5.77 -33.77 -27.77
N VAL A 6 4.58 -33.78 -28.37
CA VAL A 6 4.15 -32.74 -29.32
C VAL A 6 3.84 -31.48 -28.52
N ARG A 7 4.86 -30.65 -28.34
CA ARG A 7 4.72 -29.31 -27.78
C ARG A 7 3.97 -28.47 -28.81
N SER A 8 2.68 -28.21 -28.56
CA SER A 8 1.91 -27.31 -29.42
C SER A 8 2.58 -25.94 -29.43
N SER A 9 3.12 -25.58 -30.59
CA SER A 9 3.71 -24.29 -30.86
C SER A 9 2.57 -23.27 -30.86
N ARG A 10 2.53 -22.38 -29.87
CA ARG A 10 1.67 -21.20 -29.93
C ARG A 10 2.20 -20.33 -31.07
N PRO A 11 1.41 -19.95 -32.08
CA PRO A 11 1.87 -18.96 -33.04
C PRO A 11 2.08 -17.65 -32.28
N LEU A 12 3.34 -17.20 -32.23
CA LEU A 12 3.68 -15.85 -31.80
C LEU A 12 3.10 -14.90 -32.85
N LEU A 13 1.92 -14.37 -32.57
CA LEU A 13 1.34 -13.28 -33.34
C LEU A 13 2.14 -12.01 -33.01
N GLN A 14 3.29 -11.88 -33.67
CA GLN A 14 4.11 -10.67 -33.69
C GLN A 14 3.32 -9.59 -34.43
N HIS A 15 2.48 -8.88 -33.70
CA HIS A 15 1.97 -7.60 -34.14
C HIS A 15 3.13 -6.62 -34.00
N ASN A 16 3.78 -6.35 -35.13
CA ASN A 16 4.74 -5.27 -35.29
C ASN A 16 3.98 -3.94 -35.13
N LEU A 17 3.84 -3.48 -33.89
CA LEU A 17 3.46 -2.10 -33.64
C LEU A 17 4.68 -1.23 -33.94
N PRO A 18 4.57 -0.18 -34.77
CA PRO A 18 5.67 0.76 -34.94
C PRO A 18 5.99 1.34 -33.57
N ARG A 19 7.21 1.09 -33.09
CA ARG A 19 7.75 1.69 -31.87
C ARG A 19 7.92 3.18 -32.14
N ALA A 20 6.86 3.97 -31.92
CA ALA A 20 6.95 5.41 -31.95
C ALA A 20 7.91 5.84 -30.84
N SER A 21 9.16 6.14 -31.23
CA SER A 21 10.14 6.77 -30.36
C SER A 21 9.72 8.21 -30.12
N TYR A 22 8.80 8.41 -29.18
CA TYR A 22 8.61 9.72 -28.59
C TYR A 22 9.86 10.03 -27.77
N LEU A 23 10.77 10.82 -28.35
CA LEU A 23 11.76 11.57 -27.59
C LEU A 23 10.97 12.57 -26.73
N HIS A 24 10.49 12.14 -25.56
CA HIS A 24 10.05 13.07 -24.54
C HIS A 24 11.30 13.71 -23.95
N SER A 25 11.66 14.90 -24.45
CA SER A 25 12.59 15.79 -23.78
C SER A 25 11.93 16.28 -22.50
N CYS A 26 12.11 15.54 -21.39
CA CYS A 26 11.77 16.07 -20.08
C CYS A 26 12.82 17.13 -19.71
N ALA A 27 12.51 18.40 -19.98
CA ALA A 27 13.26 19.51 -19.41
C ALA A 27 13.08 19.45 -17.88
N ILE A 28 14.18 19.20 -17.16
CA ILE A 28 14.22 19.26 -15.70
C ILE A 28 14.23 20.75 -15.32
N VAL A 29 13.06 21.32 -15.06
CA VAL A 29 12.96 22.61 -14.37
C VAL A 29 13.16 22.35 -12.88
N ARG A 30 14.33 22.72 -12.36
CA ARG A 30 14.60 22.76 -10.92
C ARG A 30 13.90 23.99 -10.35
N ASN A 31 12.77 23.81 -9.67
CA ASN A 31 12.20 24.87 -8.84
C ASN A 31 12.86 24.80 -7.45
N VAL A 32 13.82 25.70 -7.20
CA VAL A 32 14.36 25.97 -5.87
C VAL A 32 13.56 27.15 -5.29
N ALA A 33 12.50 26.84 -4.57
CA ALA A 33 11.77 27.82 -3.76
C ALA A 33 12.00 27.49 -2.29
N SER A 34 12.93 28.22 -1.69
CA SER A 34 13.04 28.41 -0.26
C SER A 34 11.92 29.36 0.20
N GLU A 35 11.09 28.96 1.16
CA GLU A 35 10.30 29.82 2.05
C GLU A 35 9.68 28.90 3.13
N SER A 36 10.27 28.86 4.33
CA SER A 36 9.93 29.67 5.51
C SER A 36 8.65 29.21 6.22
N THR A 37 8.87 28.70 7.43
CA THR A 37 7.97 28.59 8.58
C THR A 37 6.67 29.41 8.50
N THR A 38 5.52 28.74 8.58
CA THR A 38 4.36 29.25 9.32
C THR A 38 3.63 28.07 9.94
N ALA A 39 3.68 28.03 11.27
CA ALA A 39 2.89 27.14 12.09
C ALA A 39 1.40 27.46 11.87
N ALA A 40 0.67 26.56 11.21
CA ALA A 40 -0.77 26.61 11.13
C ALA A 40 -1.35 25.69 12.21
N SER A 41 -1.74 26.30 13.33
CA SER A 41 -2.56 25.70 14.37
C SER A 41 -3.99 25.51 13.85
N THR A 42 -4.29 24.32 13.32
CA THR A 42 -5.68 23.91 13.12
C THR A 42 -6.27 23.42 14.43
N PRO A 43 -7.50 23.86 14.81
CA PRO A 43 -8.12 23.50 16.08
C PRO A 43 -8.41 22.01 16.10
N SER A 44 -7.87 21.31 17.09
CA SER A 44 -8.15 19.91 17.35
C SER A 44 -9.59 19.79 17.85
N THR A 45 -10.51 19.45 16.94
CA THR A 45 -11.80 18.90 17.33
C THR A 45 -11.52 17.63 18.13
N THR A 46 -11.62 17.72 19.46
CA THR A 46 -11.50 16.61 20.39
C THR A 46 -12.67 15.67 20.16
N THR A 47 -12.57 14.86 19.11
CA THR A 47 -13.39 13.66 18.98
C THR A 47 -13.07 12.81 20.20
N GLN A 48 -14.09 12.43 20.96
CA GLN A 48 -13.96 11.52 22.10
C GLN A 48 -13.47 10.17 21.55
N ARG A 49 -12.14 9.99 21.44
CA ARG A 49 -11.50 8.79 20.92
C ARG A 49 -11.44 7.73 22.03
N LYS A 50 -11.41 6.46 21.63
CA LYS A 50 -11.09 5.39 22.57
C LYS A 50 -9.65 5.62 23.07
N PRO A 51 -9.37 5.46 24.37
CA PRO A 51 -8.04 5.69 24.91
C PRO A 51 -7.03 4.73 24.26
N SER A 52 -5.82 5.21 24.01
CA SER A 52 -4.73 4.35 23.57
C SER A 52 -4.38 3.32 24.64
N SER A 53 -3.83 2.18 24.21
CA SER A 53 -3.45 1.11 25.14
C SER A 53 -2.15 1.42 25.91
N ALA A 54 -1.35 2.37 25.45
CA ALA A 54 -0.07 2.73 26.04
C ALA A 54 -0.14 4.19 26.49
N PRO A 55 -0.29 4.47 27.79
CA PRO A 55 -0.33 5.84 28.27
C PRO A 55 1.00 6.55 28.02
N LYS A 56 0.94 7.88 27.98
CA LYS A 56 2.12 8.76 27.88
C LYS A 56 3.21 8.33 28.87
N GLY A 57 4.45 8.26 28.41
CA GLY A 57 5.60 7.87 29.23
C GLY A 57 5.88 6.36 29.27
N THR A 58 5.07 5.53 28.61
CA THR A 58 5.32 4.09 28.53
C THR A 58 6.55 3.81 27.68
N VAL A 59 7.55 3.12 28.24
CA VAL A 59 8.75 2.67 27.50
C VAL A 59 8.37 1.47 26.63
N LEU A 60 8.52 1.61 25.30
CA LEU A 60 8.19 0.57 24.33
C LEU A 60 9.37 -0.38 24.14
N LYS A 61 9.44 -1.39 25.01
CA LYS A 61 10.53 -2.37 25.04
C LYS A 61 10.61 -3.19 23.75
N GLY A 62 11.83 -3.38 23.24
CA GLY A 62 12.10 -4.31 22.14
C GLY A 62 11.79 -3.77 20.74
N ILE A 63 11.45 -2.48 20.61
CA ILE A 63 11.35 -1.80 19.31
C ILE A 63 12.75 -1.32 18.85
N GLN A 64 13.59 -0.92 19.80
CA GLN A 64 14.93 -0.42 19.51
C GLN A 64 15.91 -1.57 19.21
N TYR A 65 16.57 -1.50 18.05
CA TYR A 65 17.52 -2.53 17.59
C TYR A 65 18.98 -2.03 17.50
N LEU A 66 19.22 -0.73 17.61
CA LEU A 66 20.56 -0.14 17.69
C LEU A 66 21.05 -0.17 19.14
N LYS A 67 22.35 -0.47 19.33
CA LYS A 67 22.99 -0.68 20.64
C LYS A 67 23.13 0.61 21.47
N ASP A 68 23.35 1.74 20.81
CA ASP A 68 23.69 3.00 21.48
C ASP A 68 22.48 3.89 21.77
N LYS A 69 21.26 3.40 21.50
CA LYS A 69 20.02 4.17 21.66
C LYS A 69 19.09 3.50 22.66
N GLN A 70 18.36 4.35 23.39
CA GLN A 70 17.33 3.93 24.32
C GLN A 70 16.04 3.54 23.61
N ASP A 71 15.24 2.70 24.25
CA ASP A 71 13.89 2.36 23.78
C ASP A 71 13.02 3.62 23.67
N PRO A 72 12.22 3.76 22.61
CA PRO A 72 11.35 4.91 22.46
C PRO A 72 10.26 4.93 23.54
N VAL A 73 9.93 6.13 24.00
CA VAL A 73 8.88 6.38 24.99
C VAL A 73 7.63 6.87 24.28
N ALA A 74 6.47 6.33 24.67
CA ALA A 74 5.18 6.76 24.13
C ALA A 74 4.89 8.23 24.47
N LEU A 75 4.50 9.00 23.46
CA LEU A 75 4.06 10.39 23.57
C LEU A 75 2.57 10.45 23.96
N ASP A 76 2.02 11.65 24.09
CA ASP A 76 0.58 11.85 24.26
C ASP A 76 -0.17 11.48 22.96
N ASP A 77 -1.41 11.00 23.08
CA ASP A 77 -2.27 10.61 21.96
C ASP A 77 -2.50 11.76 20.97
N SER A 78 -2.43 13.00 21.46
CA SER A 78 -2.60 14.22 20.66
C SER A 78 -1.36 14.60 19.84
N GLU A 79 -0.18 14.10 20.22
CA GLU A 79 1.07 14.36 19.49
C GLU A 79 1.21 13.42 18.27
N TYR A 80 0.45 12.33 18.26
CA TYR A 80 0.40 11.43 17.11
C TYR A 80 -0.54 11.95 16.02
N PRO A 81 -0.16 11.81 14.74
CA PRO A 81 -1.02 12.22 13.63
C PRO A 81 -2.37 11.49 13.61
N GLU A 82 -3.42 12.16 13.12
CA GLU A 82 -4.79 11.61 13.09
C GLU A 82 -4.93 10.30 12.30
N TRP A 83 -4.11 10.11 11.26
CA TRP A 83 -4.18 8.91 10.42
C TRP A 83 -3.91 7.61 11.20
N LEU A 84 -3.21 7.69 12.34
CA LEU A 84 -2.91 6.53 13.19
C LEU A 84 -4.20 5.90 13.72
N TRP A 85 -5.16 6.74 14.10
CA TRP A 85 -6.41 6.31 14.73
C TRP A 85 -7.41 5.77 13.70
N ASP A 86 -7.33 6.24 12.47
CA ASP A 86 -8.15 5.75 11.34
C ASP A 86 -7.76 4.34 10.86
N LEU A 87 -6.60 3.82 11.28
CA LEU A 87 -6.11 2.51 10.81
C LEU A 87 -6.98 1.35 11.28
N LEU A 88 -7.52 1.38 12.49
CA LEU A 88 -8.30 0.25 13.01
C LEU A 88 -9.79 0.31 12.65
N ASP A 89 -10.24 1.41 12.05
CA ASP A 89 -11.62 1.57 11.61
C ASP A 89 -11.94 0.71 10.38
N GLU A 90 -12.35 -0.53 10.61
CA GLU A 90 -12.69 -1.49 9.55
C GLU A 90 -13.74 -0.94 8.57
N LYS A 91 -14.72 -0.16 9.05
CA LYS A 91 -15.76 0.44 8.21
C LYS A 91 -15.15 1.40 7.19
N LYS A 92 -14.27 2.30 7.64
CA LYS A 92 -13.56 3.25 6.78
C LYS A 92 -12.62 2.51 5.81
N GLN A 93 -11.92 1.49 6.28
CA GLN A 93 -11.06 0.66 5.44
C GLN A 93 -11.84 -0.11 4.34
N LYS A 94 -12.96 -0.74 4.69
CA LYS A 94 -13.82 -1.46 3.73
C LYS A 94 -14.39 -0.51 2.67
N GLN A 95 -14.85 0.67 3.07
CA GLN A 95 -15.31 1.69 2.12
C GLN A 95 -14.21 2.15 1.15
N LYS A 96 -12.96 2.28 1.63
CA LYS A 96 -11.81 2.65 0.78
C LYS A 96 -11.43 1.53 -0.19
N THR A 97 -11.54 0.27 0.22
CA THR A 97 -11.04 -0.89 -0.55
C THR A 97 -12.06 -1.48 -1.53
N THR A 98 -13.36 -1.25 -1.34
CA THR A 98 -14.42 -1.72 -2.27
C THR A 98 -14.53 -0.86 -3.54
N LYS A 99 -14.02 0.37 -3.54
CA LYS A 99 -14.11 1.25 -4.72
C LYS A 99 -13.14 0.80 -5.82
N PRO A 100 -13.55 0.82 -7.10
CA PRO A 100 -12.72 0.35 -8.23
C PRO A 100 -11.46 1.19 -8.45
N VAL A 101 -11.45 2.45 -7.98
CA VAL A 101 -10.25 3.32 -8.01
C VAL A 101 -9.13 2.75 -7.13
N ASN A 102 -9.47 1.95 -6.12
CA ASN A 102 -8.48 1.43 -5.18
C ASN A 102 -7.82 0.16 -5.72
N ARG A 103 -6.48 0.14 -5.71
CA ARG A 103 -5.70 -1.05 -6.11
C ARG A 103 -6.07 -2.34 -5.37
N GLN A 104 -6.50 -2.24 -4.11
CA GLN A 104 -6.91 -3.40 -3.30
C GLN A 104 -8.16 -4.09 -3.86
N TYR A 105 -9.07 -3.34 -4.50
CA TYR A 105 -10.25 -3.88 -5.17
C TYR A 105 -9.85 -4.90 -6.24
N HIS A 106 -9.00 -4.49 -7.18
CA HIS A 106 -8.52 -5.35 -8.26
C HIS A 106 -7.73 -6.55 -7.73
N ARG A 107 -6.89 -6.35 -6.71
CA ARG A 107 -6.17 -7.45 -6.05
C ARG A 107 -7.10 -8.50 -5.47
N LYS A 108 -8.23 -8.10 -4.89
CA LYS A 108 -9.23 -9.04 -4.37
C LYS A 108 -9.88 -9.84 -5.49
N GLN A 109 -10.36 -9.16 -6.53
CA GLN A 109 -10.98 -9.78 -7.71
C GLN A 109 -10.03 -10.76 -8.41
N SER A 110 -8.76 -10.37 -8.63
CA SER A 110 -7.77 -11.27 -9.26
C SER A 110 -7.51 -12.52 -8.42
N ARG A 111 -7.41 -12.39 -7.08
CA ARG A 111 -7.24 -13.56 -6.21
C ARG A 111 -8.45 -14.49 -6.27
N GLU A 112 -9.66 -13.95 -6.29
CA GLU A 112 -10.90 -14.72 -6.38
C GLU A 112 -11.02 -15.44 -7.73
N ALA A 113 -10.69 -14.76 -8.84
CA ALA A 113 -10.67 -15.37 -10.16
C ALA A 113 -9.65 -16.51 -10.28
N ILE A 114 -8.43 -16.33 -9.75
CA ILE A 114 -7.41 -17.38 -9.73
C ILE A 114 -7.86 -18.56 -8.87
N LYS A 115 -8.43 -18.31 -7.69
CA LYS A 115 -8.97 -19.36 -6.82
C LYS A 115 -10.08 -20.15 -7.50
N ALA A 116 -11.03 -19.47 -8.15
CA ALA A 116 -12.13 -20.10 -8.87
C ALA A 116 -11.61 -20.95 -10.06
N MET A 117 -10.63 -20.43 -10.80
CA MET A 117 -10.02 -21.15 -11.91
C MET A 117 -9.27 -22.40 -11.44
N ASN A 118 -8.50 -22.29 -10.36
CA ASN A 118 -7.81 -23.43 -9.76
C ASN A 118 -8.82 -24.48 -9.27
N PHE A 119 -9.87 -24.04 -8.56
CA PHE A 119 -10.93 -24.94 -8.08
C PHE A 119 -11.64 -25.70 -9.21
N MET A 120 -11.96 -25.03 -10.33
CA MET A 120 -12.57 -25.67 -11.50
C MET A 120 -11.61 -26.66 -12.20
N LYS A 121 -10.31 -26.38 -12.18
CA LYS A 121 -9.29 -27.25 -12.77
C LYS A 121 -9.09 -28.52 -11.93
N ASP A 122 -9.06 -28.38 -10.61
CA ASP A 122 -8.81 -29.50 -9.69
C ASP A 122 -9.97 -30.51 -9.68
N LYS A 123 -11.21 -30.08 -9.91
CA LYS A 123 -12.38 -30.97 -9.99
C LYS A 123 -12.49 -31.75 -11.32
N LYS A 124 -11.81 -31.29 -12.38
CA LYS A 124 -11.90 -31.89 -13.72
C LYS A 124 -10.97 -33.10 -13.89
N ASN A 125 -9.97 -33.25 -13.02
CA ASN A 125 -9.11 -34.42 -12.92
C ASN A 125 -9.65 -35.39 -11.87
#